data_AF-A0A836TXU2-F1
#
_entry.id   AF-A0A836TXU2-F1
#
_cell.length_a   1.000
_cell.length_b   1.000
_cell.length_c   1.000
_cell.angle_alpha   90.00
_cell.angle_beta   90.00
_cell.angle_gamma   90.00
#
_symmetry.space_group_name_H-M   'P 1'
#
loop_
_entity.id
_entity.type
_entity.pdbx_description
1 polymer ?
#
loop_
_entity_poly.entity_id
_entity_poly.type
_entity_poly.pdbx_seq_one_letter_code
_entity_poly.pdbx_strand_id
1 'polypeptide(L)'
;AQLQQVGRIAARFVDNHGKVAGGYPVNPNGSPDGLTALTAADGRVTIMMPHPERVFRTVQLSWAPAEWDGREFSPWLKMFENARDFAIGG
;
A
#
# COMPACT_ATOMS: atom_id res chain seq x y z
N ALA A 1 10.22 -4.40 17.73
CA ALA A 1 10.56 -3.00 18.12
C ALA A 1 9.29 -2.15 18.14
N GLN A 2 9.21 -1.13 18.99
CA GLN A 2 8.02 -0.38 19.44
C GLN A 2 6.89 -0.13 18.41
N LEU A 3 7.19 0.02 17.11
CA LEU A 3 6.19 0.16 16.03
C LEU A 3 5.25 -1.06 15.88
N GLN A 4 5.77 -2.28 16.08
CA GLN A 4 4.98 -3.53 16.01
C GLN A 4 3.91 -3.60 17.10
N GLN A 5 4.18 -3.00 18.26
CA GLN A 5 3.28 -3.04 19.42
C GLN A 5 2.15 -2.00 19.34
N VAL A 6 2.31 -0.94 18.53
CA VAL A 6 1.40 0.22 18.54
C VAL A 6 0.46 0.24 17.32
N GLY A 7 0.40 -0.84 16.53
CA GLY A 7 -0.57 -0.95 15.43
C GLY A 7 -0.41 0.12 14.33
N ARG A 8 0.79 0.71 14.20
CA ARG A 8 1.05 1.85 13.29
C ARG A 8 1.50 1.43 11.88
N ILE A 9 1.50 0.13 11.59
CA ILE A 9 2.02 -0.44 10.35
C ILE A 9 0.87 -0.53 9.35
N ALA A 10 0.94 0.25 8.28
CA ALA A 10 -0.12 0.31 7.26
C ALA A 10 0.14 -0.61 6.06
N ALA A 11 1.42 -0.90 5.74
CA ALA A 11 1.78 -1.80 4.64
C ALA A 11 3.14 -2.44 4.83
N ARG A 12 3.30 -3.62 4.23
CA ARG A 12 4.57 -4.37 4.15
C ARG A 12 4.80 -4.90 2.74
N PHE A 13 6.06 -5.05 2.36
CA PHE A 13 6.47 -5.88 1.25
C PHE A 13 6.28 -7.36 1.59
N VAL A 14 5.73 -8.11 0.64
CA VAL A 14 5.50 -9.56 0.74
C VAL A 14 6.02 -10.27 -0.51
N ASP A 15 6.43 -11.53 -0.35
CA ASP A 15 6.74 -12.40 -1.48
C ASP A 15 5.46 -12.88 -2.19
N ASN A 16 5.65 -13.59 -3.31
CA ASN A 16 4.57 -14.16 -4.12
C ASN A 16 3.79 -15.29 -3.40
N HIS A 17 4.21 -15.71 -2.21
CA HIS A 17 3.50 -16.64 -1.33
C HIS A 17 2.80 -15.90 -0.16
N GLY A 18 2.86 -14.57 -0.13
CA GLY A 18 2.25 -13.73 0.89
C GLY A 18 3.04 -13.64 2.19
N LYS A 19 4.29 -14.12 2.24
CA LYS A 19 5.14 -14.00 3.44
C LYS A 19 5.88 -12.66 3.45
N VAL A 20 6.05 -12.08 4.63
CA VAL A 20 6.77 -10.81 4.80
C VAL A 20 8.19 -10.93 4.26
N ALA A 21 8.57 -9.99 3.38
CA ALA A 21 9.86 -10.00 2.70
C ALA A 21 10.95 -9.30 3.53
N GLY A 22 12.03 -10.02 3.84
CA GLY A 22 13.15 -9.50 4.62
C GLY A 22 14.26 -8.82 3.81
N GLY A 23 14.30 -8.99 2.49
CA GLY A 23 15.40 -8.48 1.68
C GLY A 23 15.13 -8.43 0.18
N TYR A 24 16.14 -7.94 -0.55
CA TYR A 24 16.11 -7.73 -1.99
C TYR A 24 15.93 -9.06 -2.76
N PRO A 25 15.22 -9.07 -3.91
CA PRO A 25 14.55 -7.94 -4.58
C PRO A 25 13.13 -7.65 -4.08
N VAL A 26 12.51 -8.59 -3.37
CA VAL A 26 11.10 -8.51 -2.98
C VAL A 26 10.84 -7.35 -2.01
N ASN A 27 11.77 -7.12 -1.08
CA ASN A 27 11.88 -5.89 -0.32
C ASN A 27 13.00 -5.04 -0.94
N PRO A 28 12.67 -4.01 -1.74
CA PRO A 28 13.63 -3.33 -2.60
C PRO A 28 14.61 -2.43 -1.83
N ASN A 29 14.32 -2.08 -0.58
CA ASN A 29 15.11 -1.14 0.21
C ASN A 29 15.66 -1.75 1.51
N GLY A 30 15.39 -3.03 1.77
CA GLY A 30 15.86 -3.74 2.95
C GLY A 30 15.23 -3.29 4.27
N SER A 31 14.08 -2.60 4.23
CA SER A 31 13.42 -2.13 5.45
C SER A 31 13.10 -3.32 6.38
N PRO A 32 13.39 -3.22 7.70
CA PRO A 32 13.10 -4.31 8.64
C PRO A 32 11.64 -4.75 8.59
N ASP A 33 11.40 -6.05 8.70
CA ASP A 33 10.09 -6.68 8.61
C ASP A 33 9.24 -6.23 7.39
N GLY A 34 9.89 -5.87 6.28
CA GLY A 34 9.23 -5.44 5.05
C GLY A 34 8.50 -4.11 5.16
N LEU A 35 8.70 -3.31 6.22
CA LEU A 35 7.93 -2.09 6.46
C LEU A 35 8.04 -1.08 5.32
N THR A 36 6.91 -0.55 4.85
CA THR A 36 6.90 0.42 3.74
C THR A 36 5.85 1.53 3.87
N ALA A 37 4.90 1.39 4.80
CA ALA A 37 3.95 2.45 5.13
C ALA A 37 3.62 2.47 6.64
N LEU A 38 3.46 3.67 7.19
CA LEU A 38 3.11 3.90 8.58
C LEU A 38 1.97 4.92 8.69
N THR A 39 1.16 4.78 9.74
CA THR A 39 0.09 5.74 10.07
C THR A 39 0.30 6.35 11.45
N ALA A 40 -0.13 7.61 11.62
CA ALA A 40 -0.25 8.28 12.89
C ALA A 40 -1.27 7.56 13.79
N ALA A 41 -1.17 7.79 15.11
CA ALA A 41 -1.99 7.09 16.10
C ALA A 41 -3.50 7.29 15.93
N ASP A 42 -3.91 8.43 15.37
CA ASP A 42 -5.32 8.77 15.10
C ASP A 42 -5.76 8.47 13.66
N GLY A 43 -4.90 7.84 12.85
CA GLY A 43 -5.20 7.44 11.47
C GLY A 43 -5.26 8.57 10.45
N ARG A 44 -5.16 9.84 10.86
CA ARG A 44 -5.36 11.00 9.97
C ARG A 44 -4.21 11.27 9.02
N VAL A 45 -3.03 10.72 9.31
CA VAL A 45 -1.83 10.89 8.49
C VAL A 45 -1.22 9.51 8.23
N THR A 46 -1.15 9.11 6.97
CA THR A 46 -0.43 7.91 6.52
C THR A 46 0.67 8.32 5.56
N ILE A 47 1.90 7.82 5.77
CA ILE A 47 3.03 8.01 4.87
C ILE A 47 3.47 6.66 4.31
N MET A 48 3.91 6.63 3.06
CA MET A 48 4.38 5.42 2.40
C MET A 48 5.43 5.71 1.33
N MET A 49 6.29 4.73 1.09
CA MET A 49 7.30 4.79 0.01
C MET A 49 6.79 4.35 -1.38
N PRO A 50 5.87 3.38 -1.50
CA PRO A 50 5.27 3.05 -2.80
C PRO A 50 4.44 4.23 -3.33
N HIS A 51 4.23 4.28 -4.65
CA HIS A 51 3.59 5.39 -5.35
C HIS A 51 2.19 5.01 -5.85
N PRO A 52 1.14 4.96 -4.99
CA PRO A 52 -0.22 4.59 -5.40
C PRO A 52 -0.80 5.52 -6.47
N GLU A 53 -0.35 6.78 -6.51
CA GLU A 53 -0.76 7.79 -7.49
C GLU A 53 -0.25 7.51 -8.90
N ARG A 54 0.80 6.68 -9.05
CA ARG A 54 1.31 6.27 -10.37
C ARG A 54 0.56 5.08 -10.94
N VAL A 55 -0.23 4.37 -10.12
CA VAL A 55 -0.82 3.08 -10.45
C VAL A 55 -2.31 2.98 -10.10
N PHE A 56 -3.01 4.11 -9.97
CA PHE A 56 -4.44 4.13 -9.63
C PHE A 56 -5.34 3.66 -10.77
N ARG A 57 -4.89 3.76 -12.03
CA ARG A 57 -5.58 3.15 -13.18
C ARG A 57 -4.99 1.77 -13.47
N THR A 58 -5.83 0.80 -13.84
CA THR A 58 -5.36 -0.56 -14.16
C THR A 58 -4.32 -0.55 -15.27
N VAL A 59 -4.51 0.28 -16.30
CA VAL A 59 -3.60 0.41 -17.46
C VAL A 59 -2.18 0.91 -17.08
N GLN A 60 -2.00 1.46 -15.88
CA GLN A 60 -0.69 1.94 -15.41
C GLN A 60 0.11 0.85 -14.67
N LEU A 61 -0.49 -0.30 -14.37
CA LEU A 61 0.20 -1.42 -13.76
C LEU A 61 1.05 -2.15 -14.80
N SER A 62 2.31 -2.46 -14.46
CA SER A 62 3.20 -3.25 -15.33
C SER A 62 2.68 -4.67 -15.57
N TRP A 63 1.92 -5.19 -14.61
CA TRP A 63 1.19 -6.45 -14.68
C TRP A 63 -0.11 -6.30 -13.91
N ALA A 64 -1.19 -6.83 -14.46
CA ALA A 64 -2.47 -6.97 -13.80
C ALA A 64 -3.09 -8.34 -14.14
N PRO A 65 -3.95 -8.89 -13.28
CA PRO A 65 -4.68 -10.12 -13.59
C PRO A 65 -5.52 -9.97 -14.87
N ALA A 66 -5.62 -11.04 -15.66
CA ALA A 66 -6.35 -11.01 -16.94
C ALA A 66 -7.84 -10.74 -16.74
N GLU A 67 -8.40 -11.16 -15.61
CA GLU A 67 -9.78 -10.88 -15.21
C GLU A 67 -10.06 -9.38 -14.95
N TRP A 68 -9.04 -8.53 -14.93
CA TRP A 68 -9.20 -7.07 -14.85
C TRP A 68 -9.27 -6.41 -16.24
N ASP A 69 -9.35 -7.17 -17.33
CA ASP A 69 -9.59 -6.58 -18.65
C ASP A 69 -10.88 -5.74 -18.66
N GLY A 70 -10.81 -4.54 -19.22
CA GLY A 70 -11.88 -3.54 -19.15
C GLY A 70 -12.09 -2.85 -17.80
N ARG A 71 -11.39 -3.24 -16.72
CA ARG A 71 -11.46 -2.55 -15.42
C ARG A 71 -10.65 -1.26 -15.48
N GLU A 72 -11.30 -0.11 -15.30
CA GLU A 72 -10.62 1.18 -15.39
C GLU A 72 -9.61 1.45 -14.25
N PHE A 73 -9.99 1.13 -13.01
CA PHE A 73 -9.26 1.52 -11.81
C PHE A 73 -8.68 0.34 -11.05
N SER A 74 -7.44 0.48 -10.58
CA SER A 74 -6.78 -0.48 -9.70
C SER A 74 -7.27 -0.34 -8.25
N PRO A 75 -6.92 -1.30 -7.36
CA PRO A 75 -7.23 -1.17 -5.94
C PRO A 75 -6.67 0.10 -5.28
N TRP A 76 -5.60 0.69 -5.83
CA TRP A 76 -4.96 1.87 -5.27
C TRP A 76 -5.83 3.13 -5.33
N LEU A 77 -6.83 3.18 -6.24
CA LEU A 77 -7.79 4.29 -6.27
C LEU A 77 -8.52 4.45 -4.93
N LYS A 78 -8.79 3.33 -4.23
CA LYS A 78 -9.58 3.34 -2.99
C LYS A 78 -8.96 4.19 -1.88
N MET A 79 -7.63 4.35 -1.88
CA MET A 79 -6.96 5.25 -0.94
C MET A 79 -7.43 6.71 -1.08
N PHE A 80 -7.60 7.17 -2.32
CA PHE A 80 -8.00 8.54 -2.62
C PHE A 80 -9.50 8.76 -2.40
N GLU A 81 -10.32 7.75 -2.73
CA GLU A 81 -11.75 7.75 -2.40
C GLU A 81 -11.97 7.84 -0.89
N ASN A 82 -11.27 7.02 -0.10
CA ASN A 82 -11.38 7.05 1.36
C ASN A 82 -10.98 8.42 1.94
N ALA A 83 -9.95 9.05 1.39
CA ALA A 83 -9.54 10.40 1.80
C ALA A 83 -10.63 11.44 1.49
N ARG A 84 -11.26 11.36 0.32
CA ARG A 84 -12.39 12.22 -0.05
C ARG A 84 -13.58 12.00 0.87
N ASP A 85 -13.98 10.75 1.08
CA ASP A 85 -15.14 10.39 1.90
C ASP A 85 -14.94 10.87 3.35
N PHE A 86 -13.74 10.72 3.90
CA PHE A 86 -13.38 11.29 5.21
C PHE A 86 -13.50 12.81 5.24
N ALA A 87 -13.00 13.51 4.22
CA ALA A 87 -13.00 14.98 4.17
C ALA A 87 -14.41 15.58 4.08
N ILE A 88 -15.37 14.86 3.50
CA ILE A 88 -16.77 15.30 3.37
C ILE A 88 -17.68 14.81 4.51
N GLY A 89 -17.09 14.16 5.52
CA GLY A 89 -17.81 13.75 6.74
C GLY A 89 -18.59 12.44 6.63
N GLY A 90 -18.03 11.47 5.89
CA GLY A 90 -18.45 10.05 5.74
C GLY A 90 -19.71 9.59 6.47
#